data_AF-A0A351J0D8-F1
#
_entry.id   AF-A0A351J0D8-F1
#
_cell.length_a   1.000
_cell.length_b   1.000
_cell.length_c   1.000
_cell.angle_alpha   90.00
_cell.angle_beta   90.00
_cell.angle_gamma   90.00
#
_symmetry.space_group_name_H-M   'P 1'
#
loop_
_entity.id
_entity.type
_entity.pdbx_description
1 polymer ?
#
loop_
_entity_poly.entity_id
_entity_poly.type
_entity_poly.pdbx_seq_one_letter_code
_entity_poly.pdbx_strand_id
1 'polypeptide(L)'
;MSPENCVGEKRKELLDFVKSNGLVFSALCGDFGKGFANPALNPALIEQSKRIVDMALDLETNIVTTHIGVVPTDKNHDRYKIMQEACFELAKYADEMGARFAVETGPETSLVLREFLDSLDSTGVSVNMDPANLVMV
;
A
#
# COMPACT_ATOMS: atom_id res chain seq x y z
N MET A 1 -7.12 10.74 -9.46
CA MET A 1 -6.05 11.01 -10.46
C MET A 1 -5.09 9.84 -10.41
N SER A 2 -4.73 9.26 -11.55
CA SER A 2 -3.76 8.16 -11.58
C SER A 2 -2.32 8.69 -11.74
N PRO A 3 -1.29 7.97 -11.27
CA PRO A 3 0.10 8.43 -11.29
C PRO A 3 0.60 8.84 -12.67
N GLU A 4 0.12 8.18 -13.73
CA GLU A 4 0.47 8.47 -15.12
C GLU A 4 -0.11 9.79 -15.65
N ASN A 5 -1.18 10.31 -15.03
CA ASN A 5 -1.86 11.53 -15.47
C ASN A 5 -1.45 12.77 -14.64
N CYS A 6 -0.87 12.55 -13.46
CA CYS A 6 -0.34 13.58 -12.59
C CYS A 6 1.18 13.46 -12.60
N VAL A 7 1.86 14.15 -13.52
CA VAL A 7 3.33 14.09 -13.68
C VAL A 7 3.90 15.50 -13.78
N GLY A 8 5.16 15.67 -13.37
CA GLY A 8 5.91 16.92 -13.52
C GLY A 8 5.23 18.11 -12.85
N GLU A 9 5.01 19.18 -13.62
CA GLU A 9 4.40 20.43 -13.12
C GLU A 9 3.03 20.23 -12.48
N LYS A 10 2.21 19.29 -12.99
CA LYS A 10 0.88 19.02 -12.42
C LYS A 10 0.93 18.55 -10.96
N ARG A 11 1.99 17.83 -10.55
CA ARG A 11 2.17 17.41 -9.14
C ARG A 11 2.50 18.61 -8.27
N LYS A 12 3.39 19.49 -8.76
CA LYS A 12 3.80 20.71 -8.05
C LYS A 12 2.64 21.68 -7.88
N GLU A 13 1.87 21.93 -8.94
CA GLU A 13 0.67 22.76 -8.89
C GLU A 13 -0.35 22.24 -7.88
N LEU A 14 -0.57 20.93 -7.84
CA LEU A 14 -1.46 20.30 -6.87
C LEU A 14 -0.94 20.48 -5.43
N LEU A 15 0.35 20.25 -5.21
CA LEU A 15 0.99 20.43 -3.91
C LEU A 15 0.90 21.88 -3.42
N ASP A 16 1.21 22.84 -4.30
CA ASP A 16 1.13 24.28 -4.01
C ASP A 16 -0.31 24.70 -3.69
N PHE A 17 -1.28 24.19 -4.43
CA PHE A 17 -2.70 24.43 -4.14
C PHE A 17 -3.07 23.92 -2.74
N VAL A 18 -2.72 22.69 -2.39
CA VAL A 18 -3.01 22.11 -1.07
C VAL A 18 -2.33 22.91 0.04
N LYS A 19 -1.05 23.27 -0.12
CA LYS A 19 -0.29 24.05 0.86
C LYS A 19 -0.81 25.48 1.02
N SER A 20 -1.21 26.14 -0.08
CA SER A 20 -1.78 27.49 -0.02
C SER A 20 -3.12 27.55 0.75
N ASN A 21 -3.81 26.42 0.88
CA ASN A 21 -5.01 26.27 1.71
C ASN A 21 -4.70 25.81 3.14
N GLY A 22 -3.42 25.74 3.54
CA GLY A 22 -2.99 25.29 4.87
C GLY A 22 -3.19 23.80 5.11
N LEU A 23 -3.31 23.00 4.05
CA LEU A 23 -3.49 21.55 4.10
C LEU A 23 -2.19 20.82 3.76
N VAL A 24 -2.18 19.52 4.05
CA VAL A 24 -1.08 18.59 3.73
C VAL A 24 -1.65 17.27 3.24
N PHE A 25 -0.85 16.52 2.47
CA PHE A 25 -1.17 15.12 2.18
C PHE A 25 -0.73 14.26 3.38
N SER A 26 -1.67 13.64 4.09
CA SER A 26 -1.34 12.70 5.18
C SER A 26 -0.94 11.32 4.65
N ALA A 27 -1.59 10.88 3.56
CA ALA A 27 -1.32 9.63 2.85
C ALA A 27 -1.89 9.69 1.43
N LEU A 28 -1.44 8.80 0.55
CA LEU A 28 -2.06 8.55 -0.76
C LEU A 28 -2.72 7.17 -0.80
N CYS A 29 -3.99 7.11 -1.19
CA CYS A 29 -4.64 5.82 -1.47
C CYS A 29 -4.21 5.32 -2.85
N GLY A 30 -3.56 4.16 -2.87
CA GLY A 30 -3.09 3.44 -4.04
C GLY A 30 -3.75 2.07 -4.19
N ASP A 31 -5.07 2.03 -4.10
CA ASP A 31 -5.85 0.82 -4.31
C ASP A 31 -6.28 0.67 -5.77
N PHE A 32 -6.13 -0.55 -6.31
CA PHE A 32 -6.52 -0.92 -7.67
C PHE A 32 -7.81 -1.74 -7.73
N GLY A 33 -8.50 -1.91 -6.59
CA GLY A 33 -9.64 -2.81 -6.44
C GLY A 33 -9.25 -4.29 -6.57
N LYS A 34 -7.95 -4.60 -6.42
CA LYS A 34 -7.35 -5.92 -6.57
C LYS A 34 -6.23 -6.08 -5.56
N GLY A 35 -6.21 -7.21 -4.88
CA GLY A 35 -5.09 -7.60 -4.03
C GLY A 35 -3.97 -8.32 -4.79
N PHE A 36 -2.91 -8.67 -4.07
CA PHE A 36 -1.68 -9.30 -4.59
C PHE A 36 -1.75 -10.84 -4.57
N ALA A 37 -2.92 -11.41 -4.86
CA ALA A 37 -3.18 -12.84 -4.79
C ALA A 37 -3.00 -13.58 -6.14
N ASN A 38 -2.73 -12.87 -7.24
CA ASN A 38 -2.63 -13.44 -8.58
C ASN A 38 -1.22 -13.22 -9.16
N PRO A 39 -0.40 -14.28 -9.31
CA PRO A 39 0.99 -14.13 -9.74
C PRO A 39 1.13 -13.56 -11.14
N ALA A 40 0.13 -13.73 -12.02
CA ALA A 40 0.15 -13.15 -13.37
C ALA A 40 -0.10 -11.63 -13.37
N LEU A 41 -0.75 -11.10 -12.33
CA LEU A 41 -1.06 -9.67 -12.21
C LEU A 41 -0.07 -8.94 -11.30
N ASN A 42 0.51 -9.63 -10.31
CA ASN A 42 1.39 -9.05 -9.31
C ASN A 42 2.53 -8.20 -9.89
N PRO A 43 3.26 -8.61 -10.95
CA PRO A 43 4.34 -7.79 -11.49
C PRO A 43 3.88 -6.39 -11.91
N ALA A 44 2.71 -6.28 -12.55
CA ALA A 44 2.16 -5.00 -12.97
C ALA A 44 1.65 -4.18 -11.78
N LEU A 45 0.96 -4.82 -10.83
CA LEU A 45 0.45 -4.16 -9.62
C LEU A 45 1.59 -3.64 -8.73
N ILE A 46 2.69 -4.39 -8.61
CA ILE A 46 3.87 -3.98 -7.86
C ILE A 46 4.50 -2.75 -8.49
N GLU A 47 4.75 -2.75 -9.80
CA GLU A 47 5.30 -1.59 -10.51
C GLU A 47 4.41 -0.35 -10.42
N GLN A 48 3.08 -0.53 -10.49
CA GLN A 48 2.15 0.57 -10.27
C GLN A 48 2.22 1.11 -8.84
N SER A 49 2.30 0.23 -7.84
CA SER A 49 2.41 0.60 -6.42
C SER A 49 3.69 1.39 -6.14
N LYS A 50 4.83 1.00 -6.73
CA LYS A 50 6.10 1.72 -6.61
C LYS A 50 5.98 3.16 -7.15
N ARG A 51 5.34 3.34 -8.30
CA ARG A 51 5.08 4.69 -8.87
C ARG A 51 4.17 5.55 -7.99
N ILE A 52 3.29 4.93 -7.20
CA ILE A 52 2.45 5.65 -6.23
C ILE A 52 3.30 6.11 -5.05
N VAL A 53 4.28 5.32 -4.60
CA VAL A 53 5.26 5.76 -3.59
C VAL A 53 6.07 6.95 -4.11
N ASP A 54 6.57 6.91 -5.34
CA ASP A 54 7.25 8.06 -5.95
C ASP A 54 6.36 9.31 -5.96
N MET A 55 5.08 9.13 -6.33
CA MET A 55 4.10 10.22 -6.30
C MET A 55 3.79 10.72 -4.89
N ALA A 56 3.76 9.83 -3.89
CA ALA A 56 3.57 10.18 -2.49
C ALA A 56 4.67 11.12 -2.03
N LEU A 57 5.93 10.75 -2.32
CA LEU A 57 7.10 11.53 -1.94
C LEU A 57 7.12 12.90 -2.64
N ASP A 58 6.76 12.96 -3.93
CA ASP A 58 6.59 14.23 -4.66
C ASP A 58 5.51 15.13 -4.04
N LEU A 59 4.51 14.54 -3.39
CA LEU A 59 3.42 15.24 -2.70
C LEU A 59 3.71 15.45 -1.19
N GLU A 60 4.97 15.32 -0.79
CA GLU A 60 5.45 15.51 0.59
C GLU A 60 4.79 14.57 1.63
N THR A 61 4.38 13.37 1.21
CA THR A 61 3.91 12.29 2.10
C THR A 61 4.70 11.00 1.88
N ASN A 62 4.84 10.19 2.91
CA ASN A 62 5.57 8.92 2.83
C ASN A 62 4.67 7.72 3.18
N ILE A 63 3.36 7.89 3.17
CA ILE A 63 2.38 6.84 3.46
C ILE A 63 1.53 6.60 2.21
N VAL A 64 1.53 5.35 1.74
CA VAL A 64 0.60 4.87 0.71
C VAL A 64 -0.34 3.86 1.33
N THR A 65 -1.64 4.12 1.33
CA THR A 65 -2.64 3.14 1.79
C THR A 65 -3.06 2.25 0.63
N THR A 66 -3.23 0.95 0.87
CA THR A 66 -3.69 0.02 -0.16
C THR A 66 -4.30 -1.24 0.46
N HIS A 67 -5.16 -1.93 -0.28
CA HIS A 67 -5.69 -3.23 0.11
C HIS A 67 -4.87 -4.36 -0.52
N ILE A 68 -4.21 -5.17 0.29
CA ILE A 68 -3.33 -6.24 -0.24
C ILE A 68 -4.09 -7.49 -0.72
N GLY A 69 -5.39 -7.56 -0.45
CA GLY A 69 -6.20 -8.78 -0.60
C GLY A 69 -6.47 -9.43 0.75
N VAL A 70 -7.29 -10.49 0.76
CA VAL A 70 -7.59 -11.24 1.98
C VAL A 70 -6.49 -12.27 2.22
N VAL A 71 -5.78 -12.11 3.33
CA VAL A 71 -4.71 -13.02 3.76
C VAL A 71 -5.34 -14.36 4.20
N PRO A 72 -4.91 -15.50 3.63
CA PRO A 72 -5.36 -16.81 4.10
C PRO A 72 -4.95 -17.08 5.55
N THR A 73 -5.80 -17.76 6.31
CA THR A 73 -5.47 -18.22 7.67
C THR A 73 -4.42 -19.34 7.68
N ASP A 74 -4.41 -20.19 6.64
CA ASP A 74 -3.41 -21.26 6.48
C ASP A 74 -2.17 -20.74 5.74
N LYS A 75 -1.02 -20.76 6.42
CA LYS A 75 0.28 -20.36 5.87
C LYS A 75 0.78 -21.25 4.74
N ASN A 76 0.28 -22.48 4.64
CA ASN A 76 0.63 -23.40 3.56
C ASN A 76 -0.22 -23.20 2.30
N HIS A 77 -1.22 -22.33 2.34
CA HIS A 77 -2.04 -22.02 1.18
C HIS A 77 -1.21 -21.28 0.11
N ASP A 78 -1.25 -21.70 -1.15
CA ASP A 78 -0.45 -21.11 -2.24
C ASP A 78 -0.57 -19.57 -2.32
N ARG A 79 -1.79 -19.05 -2.20
CA ARG A 79 -2.08 -17.61 -2.09
C ARG A 79 -1.26 -16.89 -1.02
N TYR A 80 -1.03 -17.51 0.15
CA TYR A 80 -0.26 -16.89 1.23
C TYR A 80 1.14 -16.56 0.72
N LYS A 81 1.80 -17.54 0.09
CA LYS A 81 3.15 -17.36 -0.46
C LYS A 81 3.18 -16.33 -1.60
N ILE A 82 2.19 -16.37 -2.51
CA ILE A 82 2.07 -15.40 -3.61
C ILE A 82 1.93 -13.96 -3.08
N MET A 83 1.09 -13.76 -2.07
CA MET A 83 0.91 -12.47 -1.42
C MET A 83 2.17 -12.05 -0.65
N GLN A 84 2.82 -12.99 0.04
CA GLN A 84 4.05 -12.75 0.80
C GLN A 84 5.18 -12.27 -0.11
N GLU A 85 5.41 -12.93 -1.25
CA GLU A 85 6.43 -12.53 -2.23
C GLU A 85 6.17 -11.12 -2.76
N ALA A 86 4.92 -10.82 -3.13
CA ALA A 86 4.56 -9.48 -3.61
C ALA A 86 4.71 -8.40 -2.53
N CYS A 87 4.23 -8.68 -1.32
CA CYS A 87 4.33 -7.74 -0.20
C CYS A 87 5.79 -7.53 0.23
N PHE A 88 6.64 -8.56 0.14
CA PHE A 88 8.07 -8.43 0.41
C PHE A 88 8.76 -7.47 -0.57
N GLU A 89 8.45 -7.56 -1.87
CA GLU A 89 8.98 -6.62 -2.86
C GLU A 89 8.51 -5.18 -2.60
N LEU A 90 7.24 -5.00 -2.25
CA LEU A 90 6.69 -3.70 -1.88
C LEU A 90 7.37 -3.14 -0.61
N ALA A 91 7.53 -3.99 0.40
CA ALA A 91 8.13 -3.63 1.68
C ALA A 91 9.57 -3.16 1.50
N LYS A 92 10.37 -3.94 0.75
CA LYS A 92 11.75 -3.60 0.42
C LYS A 92 11.85 -2.26 -0.28
N TYR A 93 11.02 -2.02 -1.29
CA TYR A 93 11.05 -0.75 -2.03
C TYR A 93 10.61 0.42 -1.16
N ALA A 94 9.58 0.25 -0.34
CA ALA A 94 9.14 1.28 0.60
C ALA A 94 10.23 1.63 1.62
N ASP A 95 10.94 0.63 2.18
CA ASP A 95 12.08 0.85 3.07
C ASP A 95 13.21 1.61 2.37
N GLU A 96 13.58 1.22 1.14
CA GLU A 96 14.61 1.90 0.32
C GLU A 96 14.27 3.39 0.08
N MET A 97 12.97 3.69 -0.07
CA MET A 97 12.47 5.05 -0.34
C MET A 97 12.11 5.85 0.92
N GLY A 98 12.24 5.26 2.13
CA GLY A 98 11.82 5.89 3.38
C GLY A 98 10.30 6.09 3.52
N ALA A 99 9.53 5.26 2.83
CA ALA A 99 8.07 5.27 2.79
C ALA A 99 7.46 4.04 3.48
N ARG A 100 6.13 3.99 3.56
CA ARG A 100 5.36 2.86 4.08
C ARG A 100 4.15 2.57 3.22
N PHE A 101 3.95 1.30 2.89
CA PHE A 101 2.65 0.78 2.48
C PHE A 101 1.83 0.46 3.73
N ALA A 102 0.76 1.21 3.97
CA ALA A 102 -0.17 0.97 5.05
C ALA A 102 -1.35 0.13 4.53
N VAL A 103 -1.39 -1.14 4.95
CA VAL A 103 -2.40 -2.10 4.54
C VAL A 103 -3.73 -1.72 5.17
N GLU A 104 -4.74 -1.51 4.34
CA GLU A 104 -6.12 -1.28 4.77
C GLU A 104 -6.64 -2.51 5.52
N THR A 105 -7.37 -2.29 6.62
CA THR A 105 -7.91 -3.38 7.43
C THR A 105 -8.90 -4.21 6.61
N GLY A 106 -8.54 -5.47 6.35
CA GLY A 106 -9.39 -6.44 5.66
C GLY A 106 -10.31 -7.22 6.61
N PRO A 107 -11.00 -8.26 6.09
CA PRO A 107 -11.89 -9.11 6.89
C PRO A 107 -11.13 -10.14 7.75
N GLU A 108 -9.83 -10.30 7.57
CA GLU A 108 -9.01 -11.18 8.40
C GLU A 108 -8.93 -10.71 9.85
N THR A 109 -8.76 -11.66 10.77
CA THR A 109 -8.48 -11.32 12.18
C THR A 109 -7.15 -10.57 12.30
N SER A 110 -7.04 -9.68 13.29
CA SER A 110 -5.80 -8.97 13.58
C SER A 110 -4.59 -9.90 13.82
N LEU A 111 -4.83 -11.10 14.37
CA LEU A 111 -3.77 -12.10 14.57
C LEU A 111 -3.20 -12.60 13.24
N VAL A 112 -4.06 -12.86 12.25
CA VAL A 112 -3.64 -13.33 10.91
C VAL A 112 -2.84 -12.26 10.19
N LEU A 113 -3.34 -11.02 10.17
CA LEU A 113 -2.61 -9.92 9.52
C LEU A 113 -1.27 -9.66 10.22
N ARG A 114 -1.23 -9.66 11.57
CA ARG A 114 0.03 -9.50 12.32
C ARG A 114 1.04 -10.58 11.95
N GLU A 115 0.66 -11.85 11.99
CA GLU A 115 1.57 -12.95 11.65
C GLU A 115 2.07 -12.88 10.20
N PHE A 116 1.23 -12.40 9.28
CA PHE A 116 1.63 -12.17 7.90
C PHE A 116 2.66 -11.04 7.79
N LEU A 117 2.42 -9.90 8.44
CA LEU A 117 3.35 -8.77 8.44
C LEU A 117 4.68 -9.10 9.13
N ASP A 118 4.64 -9.80 10.26
CA ASP A 118 5.84 -10.28 10.98
C ASP A 118 6.71 -11.20 10.09
N SER A 119 6.09 -11.89 9.13
CA SER A 119 6.80 -12.78 8.20
C SER A 119 7.55 -12.07 7.07
N LEU A 120 7.35 -10.75 6.90
CA LEU A 120 8.02 -9.96 5.85
C LEU A 120 9.39 -9.44 6.30
N ASP A 121 9.69 -9.45 7.60
CA ASP A 121 10.94 -8.95 8.20
C ASP A 121 11.33 -7.53 7.69
N SER A 122 10.36 -6.63 7.63
CA SER A 122 10.51 -5.28 7.06
C SER A 122 9.64 -4.26 7.79
N THR A 123 10.07 -2.99 7.76
CA THR A 123 9.30 -1.86 8.28
C THR A 123 8.50 -1.12 7.21
N GLY A 124 8.65 -1.52 5.95
CA GLY A 124 8.08 -0.86 4.78
C GLY A 124 6.61 -1.18 4.57
N VAL A 125 6.05 -2.16 5.29
CA VAL A 125 4.62 -2.46 5.34
C VAL A 125 4.09 -2.29 6.76
N SER A 126 2.96 -1.63 6.87
CA SER A 126 2.29 -1.25 8.13
C SER A 126 0.77 -1.40 7.98
N VAL A 127 -0.01 -0.91 8.94
CA VAL A 127 -1.49 -1.03 8.93
C VAL A 127 -2.13 0.35 8.90
N ASN A 128 -3.08 0.57 7.98
CA ASN A 128 -4.09 1.61 8.09
C ASN A 128 -5.31 1.01 8.83
N MET A 129 -5.41 1.30 10.12
CA MET A 129 -6.38 0.65 11.00
C MET A 129 -7.77 1.26 10.80
N ASP A 130 -8.68 0.50 10.19
CA ASP A 130 -10.09 0.86 10.07
C ASP A 130 -10.93 -0.07 10.98
N PRO A 131 -11.34 0.40 12.18
CA PRO A 131 -12.13 -0.41 13.10
C PRO A 131 -13.55 -0.70 12.60
N ALA A 132 -14.08 0.07 11.63
CA ALA A 132 -15.39 -0.23 11.06
C ALA A 132 -15.34 -1.52 10.24
N ASN A 133 -14.26 -1.74 9.49
CA ASN A 133 -14.10 -2.95 8.67
C ASN A 133 -14.13 -4.24 9.50
N LEU A 134 -13.67 -4.19 10.76
CA LEU A 134 -13.69 -5.34 11.68
C LEU A 134 -15.09 -5.78 12.13
N VAL A 135 -16.10 -4.91 12.01
CA VAL A 135 -17.49 -5.20 12.44
C VAL A 135 -18.48 -5.31 11.28
N MET A 136 -18.02 -5.08 10.04
CA MET A 136 -18.83 -5.16 8.82
C MET A 136 -18.81 -6.56 8.16
N VAL A 137 -18.08 -7.52 8.73
CA VAL A 137 -17.90 -8.89 8.23
C VAL A 137 -18.95 -9.88 8.71
#